data_AF-A0A1E1W3V2-F1
#
_entry.id   AF-A0A1E1W3V2-F1
#
_cell.length_a   1.000
_cell.length_b   1.000
_cell.length_c   1.000
_cell.angle_alpha   90.00
_cell.angle_beta   90.00
_cell.angle_gamma   90.00
#
_symmetry.space_group_name_H-M   'P 1'
#
loop_
_entity.id
_entity.type
_entity.pdbx_description
1 polymer ?
#
loop_
_entity_poly.entity_id
_entity_poly.type
_entity_poly.pdbx_seq_one_letter_code
_entity_poly.pdbx_strand_id
1 'polypeptide(L)'
;EGGGLIIFLLKTMDSLRQLHSITMDVHARFKTEAHGTVVNRFNERFLLSLADNPRCLVLDDSLTVLPISSKTAQVAPVDNVPEKVNAKLTELVSSLSDSPPAGPLVA
;
A
#
# COMPACT_ATOMS: atom_id res chain seq x y z
N GLU A 1 1.39 11.37 -1.36
CA GLU A 1 2.06 11.86 -0.14
C GLU A 1 2.28 10.71 0.83
N GLY A 2 3.32 10.78 1.66
CA GLY A 2 3.58 9.79 2.71
C GLY A 2 2.84 10.11 4.01
N GLY A 3 2.78 9.15 4.94
CA GLY A 3 2.21 9.36 6.29
C GLY A 3 0.71 9.09 6.43
N GLY A 4 -0.01 8.83 5.33
CA GLY A 4 -1.42 8.45 5.34
C GLY A 4 -1.67 6.95 5.50
N LEU A 5 -2.96 6.59 5.63
CA LEU A 5 -3.44 5.22 5.68
C LEU A 5 -4.41 4.96 4.52
N ILE A 6 -4.33 3.77 3.93
CA ILE A 6 -5.32 3.27 2.97
C ILE A 6 -6.20 2.27 3.71
N ILE A 7 -7.51 2.53 3.77
CA ILE A 7 -8.46 1.73 4.54
C ILE A 7 -9.39 0.98 3.58
N PHE A 8 -9.46 -0.35 3.73
CA PHE A 8 -10.43 -1.20 3.07
C PHE A 8 -11.51 -1.60 4.09
N LEU A 9 -12.78 -1.31 3.79
CA LEU A 9 -13.89 -1.75 4.62
C LEU A 9 -14.50 -3.03 4.01
N LEU A 10 -14.51 -4.09 4.81
CA LEU A 10 -15.11 -5.38 4.46
C LEU A 10 -16.30 -5.63 5.39
N LYS A 11 -17.45 -6.00 4.81
CA LYS A 11 -18.71 -6.12 5.57
C LYS A 11 -18.70 -7.31 6.54
N THR A 12 -18.09 -8.43 6.17
CA THR A 12 -18.00 -9.64 7.01
C THR A 12 -16.65 -10.34 6.80
N MET A 13 -16.22 -11.18 7.75
CA MET A 13 -15.01 -12.00 7.57
C MET A 13 -15.16 -13.06 6.46
N ASP A 14 -16.39 -13.54 6.23
CA ASP A 14 -16.70 -14.32 5.03
C ASP A 14 -16.46 -13.54 3.74
N SER A 15 -16.62 -12.21 3.77
CA SER A 15 -16.33 -11.33 2.63
C SER A 15 -14.88 -11.45 2.21
N LEU A 16 -13.93 -11.77 3.10
CA LEU A 16 -12.51 -11.91 2.76
C LEU A 16 -12.26 -13.16 1.91
N ARG A 17 -12.94 -14.27 2.22
CA ARG A 17 -12.95 -15.48 1.39
C ARG A 17 -13.78 -15.29 0.12
N GLN A 18 -14.90 -14.57 0.18
CA GLN A 18 -15.69 -14.23 -0.99
C GLN A 18 -14.96 -13.27 -1.93
N LEU A 19 -14.09 -12.39 -1.41
CA LEU A 19 -13.31 -11.44 -2.18
C LEU A 19 -12.41 -12.14 -3.20
N HIS A 20 -11.90 -13.34 -2.87
CA HIS A 20 -11.23 -14.24 -3.82
C HIS A 20 -12.08 -14.55 -5.06
N SER A 21 -13.37 -14.79 -4.85
CA SER A 21 -14.33 -15.18 -5.89
C SER A 21 -15.04 -14.00 -6.57
N ILE A 22 -14.86 -12.76 -6.10
CA ILE A 22 -15.47 -11.57 -6.71
C ILE A 22 -14.95 -11.43 -8.15
N THR A 23 -15.89 -11.33 -9.09
CA THR A 23 -15.56 -11.12 -10.50
C THR A 23 -15.55 -9.63 -10.77
N MET A 24 -14.42 -9.06 -11.18
CA MET A 24 -14.38 -7.63 -11.53
C MET A 24 -14.93 -7.41 -12.95
N ASP A 25 -15.39 -6.20 -13.25
CA ASP A 25 -15.94 -5.83 -14.56
C ASP A 25 -14.96 -6.08 -15.72
N VAL A 26 -13.66 -6.00 -15.45
CA VAL A 26 -12.63 -6.31 -16.46
C VAL A 26 -12.72 -7.75 -16.95
N HIS A 27 -13.12 -8.69 -16.08
CA HIS A 27 -13.25 -10.11 -16.44
C HIS A 27 -14.43 -10.33 -17.40
N ALA A 28 -15.46 -9.47 -17.37
CA ALA A 28 -16.55 -9.52 -18.35
C ALA A 28 -16.06 -9.16 -19.76
N ARG A 29 -15.08 -8.25 -19.87
CA ARG A 29 -14.49 -7.85 -21.15
C ARG A 29 -13.54 -8.91 -21.75
N PHE A 30 -13.02 -9.82 -20.92
CA PHE A 30 -12.11 -10.89 -21.34
C PHE A 30 -12.82 -12.22 -21.68
N LYS A 31 -14.15 -12.29 -21.50
CA LYS A 31 -14.94 -13.43 -21.97
C LYS A 31 -15.25 -13.25 -23.45
N THR A 32 -14.96 -14.26 -24.25
CA THR A 32 -15.35 -14.33 -25.66
C THR A 32 -16.16 -15.60 -25.88
N GLU A 33 -16.85 -15.71 -27.02
CA GLU A 33 -17.62 -16.93 -27.35
C GLU A 33 -16.75 -18.19 -27.36
N ALA A 34 -15.47 -18.06 -27.70
CA ALA A 34 -14.50 -19.15 -27.68
C ALA A 34 -13.89 -19.42 -26.29
N HIS A 35 -13.95 -18.47 -25.35
CA HIS A 35 -13.41 -18.57 -23.99
C HIS A 35 -14.41 -17.99 -22.97
N GLY A 36 -15.36 -18.82 -22.53
CA GLY A 36 -16.40 -18.40 -21.59
C GLY A 36 -15.95 -18.37 -20.12
N THR A 37 -14.91 -19.10 -19.75
CA THR A 37 -14.44 -19.24 -18.37
C THR A 37 -13.15 -18.45 -18.14
N VAL A 38 -13.28 -17.34 -17.40
CA VAL A 38 -12.14 -16.53 -16.92
C VAL A 38 -11.95 -16.81 -15.43
N VAL A 39 -10.74 -17.17 -15.03
CA VAL A 39 -10.38 -17.45 -13.62
C VAL A 39 -9.87 -16.17 -12.96
N ASN A 40 -10.43 -15.82 -11.80
CA ASN A 40 -10.06 -14.61 -11.06
C ASN A 40 -8.77 -14.84 -10.25
N ARG A 41 -7.61 -14.57 -10.86
CA ARG A 41 -6.31 -14.69 -10.16
C ARG A 41 -5.86 -13.43 -9.43
N PHE A 42 -6.42 -12.27 -9.82
CA PHE A 42 -6.02 -10.99 -9.24
C PHE A 42 -6.40 -10.91 -7.76
N ASN A 43 -7.67 -11.14 -7.43
CA ASN A 43 -8.13 -11.00 -6.04
C ASN A 43 -7.44 -11.98 -5.09
N GLU A 44 -7.12 -13.19 -5.56
CA GLU A 44 -6.31 -14.15 -4.81
C GLU A 44 -4.92 -13.61 -4.49
N ARG A 45 -4.20 -13.16 -5.52
CA ARG A 45 -2.84 -12.61 -5.33
C ARG A 45 -2.87 -11.32 -4.51
N PHE A 46 -3.91 -10.50 -4.68
CA PHE A 46 -4.09 -9.28 -3.91
C PHE A 46 -4.24 -9.57 -2.42
N LEU A 47 -5.14 -10.47 -2.03
CA LEU A 47 -5.29 -10.88 -0.63
C LEU A 47 -4.03 -11.50 -0.05
N LEU A 48 -3.35 -12.37 -0.80
CA LEU A 48 -2.07 -12.94 -0.40
C LEU A 48 -1.00 -11.86 -0.23
N SER A 49 -1.00 -10.84 -1.11
CA SER A 49 -0.07 -9.71 -0.99
C SER A 49 -0.35 -8.86 0.25
N LEU A 50 -1.61 -8.73 0.67
CA LEU A 50 -1.97 -8.04 1.91
C LEU A 50 -1.52 -8.82 3.15
N ALA A 51 -1.70 -10.14 3.13
CA ALA A 51 -1.24 -11.02 4.22
C ALA A 51 0.30 -11.04 4.37
N ASP A 52 1.05 -10.83 3.28
CA ASP A 52 2.52 -10.76 3.32
C ASP A 52 3.08 -9.33 3.45
N ASN A 53 2.22 -8.30 3.44
CA ASN A 53 2.65 -6.91 3.53
C ASN A 53 2.98 -6.53 4.99
N PRO A 54 4.24 -6.17 5.32
CA PRO A 54 4.66 -5.79 6.67
C PRO A 54 4.08 -4.46 7.15
N ARG A 55 3.36 -3.73 6.29
CA ARG A 55 2.67 -2.46 6.59
C ARG A 55 1.15 -2.59 6.51
N CYS A 56 0.62 -3.80 6.36
CA CYS A 56 -0.82 -4.06 6.37
C CYS A 56 -1.26 -4.61 7.73
N LEU A 57 -2.39 -4.11 8.21
CA LEU A 57 -3.03 -4.55 9.44
C LEU A 57 -4.50 -4.88 9.14
N VAL A 58 -4.91 -6.10 9.50
CA VAL A 58 -6.28 -6.58 9.37
C VAL A 58 -6.92 -6.55 10.74
N LEU A 59 -8.00 -5.78 10.84
CA LEU A 59 -8.75 -5.52 12.07
C LEU A 59 -10.18 -6.04 11.93
N ASP A 60 -10.78 -6.42 13.05
CA ASP A 60 -12.23 -6.62 13.12
C ASP A 60 -12.97 -5.31 13.46
N ASP A 61 -14.30 -5.40 13.60
CA ASP A 61 -15.19 -4.31 13.97
C ASP A 61 -14.95 -3.76 15.39
N SER A 62 -14.31 -4.54 16.26
CA SER A 62 -13.88 -4.12 17.59
C SER A 62 -12.47 -3.48 17.62
N LEU A 63 -11.86 -3.28 16.44
CA LEU A 63 -10.46 -2.84 16.26
C LEU A 63 -9.43 -3.81 16.85
N THR A 64 -9.79 -5.09 16.98
CA THR A 64 -8.87 -6.14 17.40
C THR A 64 -8.03 -6.62 16.21
N VAL A 65 -6.72 -6.74 16.42
CA VAL A 65 -5.80 -7.25 15.40
C VAL A 65 -6.01 -8.74 15.19
N LEU A 66 -6.26 -9.14 13.95
CA LEU A 66 -6.47 -10.53 13.59
C LEU A 66 -5.15 -11.29 13.38
N PRO A 67 -5.08 -12.60 13.70
CA PRO A 67 -3.84 -13.39 13.61
C PRO A 67 -3.18 -13.45 12.22
N ILE A 68 -3.96 -13.20 11.16
CA ILE A 68 -3.45 -13.07 9.79
C ILE A 68 -2.40 -11.95 9.65
N SER A 69 -2.46 -10.95 10.54
CA SER A 69 -1.50 -9.84 10.61
C SER A 69 -0.42 -10.04 11.67
N SER A 70 -0.19 -11.28 12.14
CA SER A 70 0.77 -11.57 13.22
C SER A 70 2.18 -11.06 12.96
N LYS A 71 2.62 -11.04 11.68
CA LYS A 71 3.91 -10.45 11.26
C LYS A 71 3.99 -8.94 11.50
N THR A 72 2.85 -8.25 11.46
CA THR A 72 2.72 -6.78 11.56
C THR A 72 2.15 -6.35 12.91
N ALA A 73 1.64 -7.27 13.73
CA ALA A 73 1.04 -6.95 15.02
C ALA A 73 2.04 -6.37 16.04
N GLN A 74 3.33 -6.67 15.89
CA GLN A 74 4.40 -6.15 16.76
C GLN A 74 5.05 -4.90 16.15
N VAL A 75 4.28 -3.83 15.98
CA VAL A 75 4.81 -2.53 15.56
C VAL A 75 5.13 -1.70 16.81
N ALA A 76 6.42 -1.42 17.01
CA ALA A 76 6.84 -0.40 17.95
C ALA A 76 6.73 0.97 17.27
N PRO A 77 6.16 1.99 17.94
CA PRO A 77 6.27 3.35 17.46
C PRO A 77 7.74 3.71 17.36
N VAL A 78 8.16 4.21 16.19
CA VAL A 78 9.47 4.81 16.04
C VAL A 78 9.35 6.22 16.61
N ASP A 79 10.31 6.63 17.44
CA ASP A 79 10.39 8.02 17.89
C ASP A 79 10.34 8.95 16.68
N ASN A 80 9.79 10.16 16.84
CA ASN A 80 9.83 11.20 15.82
C ASN A 80 11.28 11.59 15.57
N VAL A 81 11.99 10.79 14.78
CA VAL A 81 13.27 11.18 14.21
C VAL A 81 12.89 12.23 13.18
N PRO A 82 13.30 13.50 13.35
CA PRO A 82 13.12 14.48 12.29
C PRO A 82 13.65 13.86 11.01
N GLU A 83 12.92 14.07 9.91
CA GLU A 83 13.33 13.62 8.58
C GLU A 83 14.83 13.87 8.46
N LYS A 84 15.62 12.84 8.12
CA LYS A 84 17.07 12.99 8.00
C LYS A 84 17.35 13.86 6.78
N VAL A 85 17.09 15.15 6.92
CA VAL A 85 17.54 16.19 6.02
C VAL A 85 19.05 16.07 6.06
N ASN A 86 19.59 15.53 4.99
CA ASN A 86 21.02 15.29 4.90
C ASN A 86 21.68 16.67 4.96
N ALA A 87 22.39 16.97 6.06
CA ALA A 87 22.97 18.29 6.30
C ALA A 87 23.84 18.76 5.12
N LYS A 88 24.53 17.81 4.47
CA LYS A 88 25.32 18.07 3.25
C LYS A 88 24.48 18.48 2.06
N LEU A 89 23.26 17.96 1.95
CA LEU A 89 22.33 18.29 0.87
C LEU A 89 21.79 19.71 1.05
N THR A 90 21.42 20.10 2.27
CA THR A 90 21.02 21.48 2.58
C THR A 90 22.14 22.48 2.37
N GLU A 91 23.37 22.12 2.73
CA GLU A 91 24.56 22.94 2.45
C GLU A 91 24.78 23.07 0.93
N LEU A 92 24.73 21.98 0.17
CA LEU A 92 24.86 22.02 -1.30
C LEU A 92 23.78 22.90 -1.94
N VAL A 93 22.53 22.74 -1.51
CA VAL A 93 21.39 23.52 -1.98
C VAL A 93 21.63 25.01 -1.73
N SER A 94 22.09 25.38 -0.54
CA SER A 94 22.42 26.77 -0.21
C SER A 94 23.61 27.32 -0.99
N SER A 95 24.59 26.48 -1.35
CA SER A 95 25.79 26.91 -2.08
C SER A 95 25.54 27.12 -3.58
N LEU A 96 24.54 26.44 -4.14
CA LEU A 96 24.25 26.42 -5.57
C LEU A 96 23.09 27.34 -5.97
N SER A 97 22.33 27.88 -5.01
CA SER A 97 21.19 28.78 -5.27
C SER A 97 21.57 29.99 -6.12
N ASP A 98 22.77 30.53 -5.91
CA ASP A 98 23.22 31.78 -6.52
C ASP A 98 24.15 31.54 -7.74
N SER A 99 24.40 30.28 -8.09
CA SER A 99 25.28 29.89 -9.21
C SER A 99 24.46 29.64 -10.48
N PRO A 100 24.53 30.50 -11.51
CA PRO A 100 23.97 30.16 -12.82
C PRO A 100 24.88 29.13 -13.52
N PRO A 101 24.35 28.05 -14.13
CA PRO A 101 22.93 27.75 -14.41
C PRO A 101 22.23 26.86 -13.36
N ALA A 102 22.87 26.52 -12.24
CA ALA A 102 22.37 25.56 -11.25
C ALA A 102 21.24 26.11 -10.37
N GLY A 103 21.24 27.40 -10.05
CA GLY A 103 20.27 28.03 -9.13
C GLY A 103 18.80 27.72 -9.44
N PRO A 104 18.32 27.90 -10.69
CA PRO A 104 16.94 27.57 -11.08
C PRO A 104 16.55 26.09 -10.98
N LEU A 105 17.52 25.17 -10.87
CA LEU A 105 17.28 23.71 -10.81
C LEU A 105 17.21 23.19 -9.37
N VAL A 106 17.64 24.00 -8.41
CA VAL A 106 17.81 23.64 -7.00
C VAL A 106 16.81 24.39 -6.10
N ALA A 107 16.13 25.41 -6.65
CA ALA A 107 15.07 26.19 -6.02
C ALA A 107 13.74 25.42 -5.89
#